data_AF-A0A7X2TN37-F1
#
_entry.id   AF-A0A7X2TN37-F1
#
_cell.length_a   1.000
_cell.length_b   1.000
_cell.length_c   1.000
_cell.angle_alpha   90.00
_cell.angle_beta   90.00
_cell.angle_gamma   90.00
#
_symmetry.space_group_name_H-M   'P 1'
#
loop_
_entity.id
_entity.type
_entity.pdbx_description
1 polymer ?
#
loop_
_entity_poly.entity_id
_entity_poly.type
_entity_poly.pdbx_seq_one_letter_code
_entity_poly.pdbx_strand_id
1 'polypeptide(L)'
;MAVTRDLLETWGISVDQLHQAALAADMNRDPMFCDMGSMMESMMFGAEPKNLLDGNPDQGAGMGMYCLTNGVNIDGAGLILQGNLMQQIGEIVGGDFYILPSSCHEVIVVPETVDIELKELSAMVQQINRTEVSREDRLSDHVQHYDRKEAVMENAEKRASRLEKEKAETKAAKKSIHERLGEKKQQSAAKKAEKAVEKAVKKDKGQEL
;
A
#
# COMPACT_ATOMS: atom_id res chain seq x y z
N MET A 1 13.84 -5.01 -23.37
CA MET A 1 15.25 -4.62 -23.68
C MET A 1 15.58 -3.32 -22.96
N ALA A 2 16.64 -3.29 -22.14
CA ALA A 2 17.03 -2.08 -21.41
C ALA A 2 17.66 -1.04 -22.33
N VAL A 3 17.24 0.23 -22.23
CA VAL A 3 17.84 1.33 -22.99
C VAL A 3 19.15 1.77 -22.30
N THR A 4 20.27 1.62 -22.99
CA THR A 4 21.61 1.99 -22.49
C THR A 4 21.96 3.43 -22.87
N ARG A 5 22.97 4.02 -22.21
CA ARG A 5 23.47 5.35 -22.57
C ARG A 5 24.03 5.39 -24.00
N ASP A 6 24.73 4.34 -24.42
CA ASP A 6 25.27 4.25 -25.79
C ASP A 6 24.14 4.27 -26.85
N LEU A 7 22.99 3.65 -26.55
CA LEU A 7 21.82 3.70 -27.42
C LEU A 7 21.22 5.11 -27.49
N LEU A 8 21.14 5.82 -26.36
CA LEU A 8 20.68 7.22 -26.33
C LEU A 8 21.58 8.14 -27.16
N GLU A 9 22.90 7.96 -27.05
CA GLU A 9 23.87 8.70 -27.86
C GLU A 9 23.72 8.38 -29.36
N THR A 10 23.51 7.10 -29.69
CA THR A 10 23.29 6.66 -31.09
C THR A 10 21.99 7.23 -31.67
N TRP A 11 20.93 7.29 -30.87
CA TRP A 11 19.65 7.87 -31.27
C TRP A 11 19.63 9.40 -31.22
N GLY A 12 20.63 10.03 -30.59
CA GLY A 12 20.72 11.47 -30.44
C GLY A 12 19.62 12.06 -29.56
N ILE A 13 19.11 11.30 -28.58
CA ILE A 13 18.04 11.75 -27.68
C ILE A 13 18.52 11.85 -26.23
N SER A 14 17.94 12.78 -25.46
CA SER A 14 18.22 12.90 -24.04
C SER A 14 17.41 11.90 -23.21
N VAL A 15 17.85 11.68 -21.96
CA VAL A 15 17.10 10.87 -20.98
C VAL A 15 15.71 11.46 -20.74
N ASP A 16 15.58 12.79 -20.68
CA ASP A 16 14.29 13.46 -20.49
C ASP A 16 13.35 13.24 -21.68
N GLN A 17 13.88 13.29 -22.90
CA GLN A 17 13.11 12.99 -24.11
C GLN A 17 12.65 11.54 -24.15
N LEU A 18 13.53 10.59 -23.80
CA LEU A 18 13.16 9.18 -23.65
C LEU A 18 12.03 9.04 -22.63
N HIS A 19 12.18 9.68 -21.46
CA HIS A 19 11.20 9.58 -20.39
C HIS A 19 9.83 10.13 -20.80
N GLN A 20 9.79 11.31 -21.42
CA GLN A 20 8.54 11.88 -21.94
C GLN A 20 7.91 11.00 -23.03
N ALA A 21 8.72 10.46 -23.94
CA ALA A 21 8.24 9.56 -24.98
C ALA A 21 7.67 8.26 -24.39
N ALA A 22 8.31 7.69 -23.36
CA ALA A 22 7.82 6.51 -22.66
C ALA A 22 6.46 6.77 -21.99
N LEU A 23 6.33 7.89 -21.26
CA LEU A 23 5.05 8.27 -20.65
C LEU A 23 3.94 8.47 -21.68
N ALA A 24 4.24 9.15 -22.79
CA ALA A 24 3.28 9.37 -23.87
C ALA A 24 2.89 8.06 -24.59
N ALA A 25 3.83 7.13 -24.76
CA ALA A 25 3.56 5.82 -25.33
C ALA A 25 2.62 5.01 -24.43
N ASP A 26 2.88 5.01 -23.11
CA ASP A 26 2.04 4.31 -22.15
C ASP A 26 0.63 4.88 -22.08
N MET A 27 0.46 6.20 -22.23
CA MET A 27 -0.86 6.85 -22.31
C MET A 27 -1.70 6.43 -23.53
N ASN A 28 -1.07 5.91 -24.58
CA ASN A 28 -1.75 5.45 -25.80
C ASN A 28 -2.00 3.93 -25.82
N ARG A 29 -1.60 3.20 -24.76
CA ARG A 29 -1.88 1.78 -24.63
C ARG A 29 -3.33 1.60 -24.18
N ASP A 30 -4.00 0.61 -24.76
CA ASP A 30 -5.36 0.23 -24.37
C ASP A 30 -5.30 -0.61 -23.07
N PRO A 31 -5.74 -0.08 -21.92
CA PRO A 31 -5.61 -0.77 -20.64
C PRO A 31 -6.58 -1.95 -20.55
N MET A 32 -6.08 -3.08 -20.08
CA MET A 32 -6.84 -4.28 -19.81
C MET A 32 -6.70 -4.63 -18.34
N PHE A 33 -7.82 -4.64 -17.62
CA PHE A 33 -7.88 -5.07 -16.24
C PHE A 33 -8.88 -6.22 -16.10
N CYS A 34 -8.42 -7.39 -15.70
CA CYS A 34 -9.27 -8.58 -15.67
C CYS A 34 -9.02 -9.44 -14.43
N ASP A 35 -10.01 -10.24 -14.04
CA ASP A 35 -9.84 -11.24 -12.98
C ASP A 35 -8.91 -12.38 -13.45
N MET A 36 -8.06 -12.86 -12.55
CA MET A 36 -7.12 -13.95 -12.88
C MET A 36 -7.83 -15.26 -13.24
N GLY A 37 -8.99 -15.55 -12.64
CA GLY A 37 -9.82 -16.70 -13.00
C GLY A 37 -10.31 -16.60 -14.44
N SER A 38 -10.81 -15.43 -14.86
CA SER A 38 -11.21 -15.19 -16.26
C SER A 38 -10.03 -15.31 -17.23
N MET A 39 -8.83 -14.86 -16.85
CA MET A 39 -7.63 -15.03 -17.67
C MET A 39 -7.22 -16.51 -17.79
N MET A 40 -7.32 -17.28 -16.71
CA MET A 40 -7.07 -18.73 -16.75
C MET A 40 -8.10 -19.47 -17.62
N GLU A 41 -9.38 -19.13 -17.50
CA GLU A 41 -10.44 -19.67 -18.36
C GLU A 41 -10.19 -19.32 -19.84
N SER A 42 -9.76 -18.09 -20.12
CA SER A 42 -9.35 -17.67 -21.45
C SER A 42 -8.23 -18.54 -22.02
N MET A 43 -7.16 -18.79 -21.24
CA MET A 43 -6.04 -19.64 -21.66
C MET A 43 -6.45 -21.11 -21.84
N MET A 44 -7.37 -21.63 -21.02
CA MET A 44 -7.81 -23.03 -21.10
C MET A 44 -8.83 -23.29 -22.21
N PHE A 45 -9.75 -22.35 -22.44
CA PHE A 45 -10.93 -22.55 -23.30
C PHE A 45 -10.97 -21.64 -24.52
N GLY A 46 -10.01 -20.71 -24.66
CA GLY A 46 -9.94 -19.76 -25.77
C GLY A 46 -11.02 -18.66 -25.74
N ALA A 47 -11.66 -18.45 -24.59
CA ALA A 47 -12.61 -17.34 -24.41
C ALA A 47 -11.85 -16.00 -24.35
N GLU A 48 -12.46 -14.89 -24.77
CA GLU A 48 -11.84 -13.57 -24.56
C GLU A 48 -11.98 -13.16 -23.09
N PRO A 49 -10.90 -12.69 -22.44
CA PRO A 49 -10.96 -12.23 -21.07
C PRO A 49 -11.79 -10.94 -20.99
N LYS A 50 -12.67 -10.88 -19.99
CA LYS A 50 -13.52 -9.71 -19.76
C LYS A 50 -12.70 -8.56 -19.19
N ASN A 51 -12.71 -7.40 -19.86
CA ASN A 51 -12.11 -6.17 -19.33
C ASN A 51 -13.08 -5.51 -18.35
N LEU A 52 -12.66 -5.38 -17.09
CA LEU A 52 -13.43 -4.78 -16.01
C LEU A 52 -13.51 -3.24 -16.12
N LEU A 53 -12.64 -2.62 -16.93
CA LEU A 53 -12.66 -1.18 -17.20
C LEU A 53 -13.83 -0.76 -18.10
N ASP A 54 -14.46 -1.69 -18.82
CA ASP A 54 -15.56 -1.41 -19.76
C ASP A 54 -16.92 -1.16 -19.08
N GLY A 55 -16.93 -0.89 -17.77
CA GLY A 55 -18.15 -0.60 -17.02
C GLY A 55 -19.03 -1.82 -16.73
N ASN A 56 -18.48 -3.03 -16.86
CA ASN A 56 -19.10 -4.28 -16.42
C ASN A 56 -18.38 -4.84 -15.18
N PRO A 57 -18.43 -4.17 -14.02
CA PRO A 57 -17.90 -4.73 -12.78
C PRO A 57 -18.75 -5.95 -12.44
N ASP A 58 -18.27 -7.12 -12.80
CA ASP A 58 -18.84 -8.34 -12.25
C ASP A 58 -18.53 -8.33 -10.76
N GLN A 59 -19.56 -8.23 -9.94
CA GLN A 59 -19.43 -8.59 -8.53
C GLN A 59 -19.46 -10.11 -8.46
N GLY A 60 -18.40 -10.76 -8.94
CA GLY A 60 -18.44 -12.18 -9.27
C GLY A 60 -17.18 -12.93 -8.85
N ALA A 61 -17.26 -13.57 -7.69
CA ALA A 61 -16.75 -14.93 -7.38
C ALA A 61 -15.30 -15.32 -7.78
N GLY A 62 -14.42 -14.39 -8.12
CA GLY A 62 -13.01 -14.65 -8.41
C GLY A 62 -12.16 -14.89 -7.16
N MET A 63 -10.89 -15.23 -7.34
CA MET A 63 -9.92 -15.43 -6.25
C MET A 63 -9.52 -14.14 -5.52
N GLY A 64 -10.11 -12.99 -5.89
CA GLY A 64 -9.75 -11.68 -5.34
C GLY A 64 -8.40 -11.17 -5.86
N MET A 65 -7.91 -11.68 -6.99
CA MET A 65 -6.66 -11.23 -7.61
C MET A 65 -6.91 -10.87 -9.07
N TYR A 66 -6.37 -9.74 -9.49
CA TYR A 66 -6.60 -9.17 -10.81
C TYR A 66 -5.28 -8.95 -11.54
N CYS A 67 -5.32 -8.97 -12.86
CA CYS A 67 -4.20 -8.64 -13.73
C CYS A 67 -4.45 -7.29 -14.39
N LEU A 68 -3.46 -6.40 -14.31
CA LEU A 68 -3.41 -5.17 -15.10
C LEU A 68 -2.33 -5.32 -16.18
N THR A 69 -2.78 -5.24 -17.43
CA THR A 69 -1.95 -5.28 -18.63
C THR A 69 -2.58 -4.40 -19.72
N ASN A 70 -2.21 -4.60 -20.99
CA ASN A 70 -2.83 -3.93 -22.14
C ASN A 70 -3.42 -4.92 -23.14
N GLY A 71 -4.15 -4.43 -24.13
CA GLY A 71 -4.86 -5.27 -25.12
C GLY A 71 -4.00 -6.22 -25.95
N VAL A 72 -2.67 -6.10 -25.91
CA VAL A 72 -1.73 -7.03 -26.59
C VAL A 72 -0.82 -7.80 -25.61
N ASN A 73 -1.02 -7.65 -24.30
CA ASN A 73 -0.24 -8.29 -23.23
C ASN A 73 1.27 -8.03 -23.30
N ILE A 74 1.71 -6.85 -23.78
CA ILE A 74 3.13 -6.51 -23.91
C ILE A 74 3.38 -5.11 -23.39
N ASP A 75 4.23 -5.00 -22.38
CA ASP A 75 4.68 -3.75 -21.74
C ASP A 75 3.52 -2.96 -21.10
N GLY A 76 2.59 -3.67 -20.46
CA GLY A 76 1.42 -3.09 -19.78
C GLY A 76 1.69 -2.65 -18.33
N ALA A 77 2.79 -3.04 -17.69
CA ALA A 77 3.02 -2.71 -16.28
C ALA A 77 3.18 -1.21 -16.03
N GLY A 78 3.62 -0.44 -17.03
CA GLY A 78 3.73 1.02 -16.97
C GLY A 78 2.39 1.75 -16.76
N LEU A 79 1.26 1.08 -17.04
CA LEU A 79 -0.07 1.61 -16.84
C LEU A 79 -0.35 2.03 -15.38
N ILE A 80 0.37 1.47 -14.41
CA ILE A 80 0.27 1.86 -12.98
C ILE A 80 0.62 3.34 -12.73
N LEU A 81 1.32 3.99 -13.67
CA LEU A 81 1.67 5.40 -13.58
C LEU A 81 0.51 6.33 -13.95
N GLN A 82 -0.56 5.79 -14.53
CA GLN A 82 -1.75 6.56 -14.90
C GLN A 82 -2.67 6.73 -13.69
N GLY A 83 -2.61 7.90 -13.04
CA GLY A 83 -3.40 8.18 -11.83
C GLY A 83 -4.91 7.96 -11.99
N ASN A 84 -5.50 8.34 -13.12
CA ASN A 84 -6.93 8.13 -13.39
C ASN A 84 -7.29 6.64 -13.46
N LEU A 85 -6.43 5.82 -14.08
CA LEU A 85 -6.62 4.38 -14.16
C LEU A 85 -6.54 3.72 -12.78
N MET A 86 -5.58 4.15 -11.95
CA MET A 86 -5.46 3.64 -10.58
C MET A 86 -6.68 3.96 -9.72
N GLN A 87 -7.29 5.13 -9.90
CA GLN A 87 -8.57 5.46 -9.25
C GLN A 87 -9.71 4.56 -9.71
N GLN A 88 -9.84 4.30 -11.02
CA GLN A 88 -10.83 3.39 -11.58
C GLN A 88 -10.65 1.96 -11.06
N ILE A 89 -9.41 1.47 -11.00
CA ILE A 89 -9.10 0.16 -10.40
C ILE A 89 -9.54 0.15 -8.93
N GLY A 90 -9.24 1.20 -8.16
CA GLY A 90 -9.69 1.35 -6.77
C GLY A 90 -11.22 1.36 -6.60
N GLU A 91 -11.95 1.85 -7.60
CA GLU A 91 -13.42 1.75 -7.67
C GLU A 91 -13.90 0.33 -7.93
N ILE A 92 -13.29 -0.36 -8.90
CA ILE A 92 -13.62 -1.74 -9.28
C ILE A 92 -13.37 -2.70 -8.12
N VAL A 93 -12.21 -2.59 -7.46
CA VAL A 93 -11.84 -3.46 -6.33
C VAL A 93 -12.47 -3.04 -5.00
N GLY A 94 -13.07 -1.85 -4.95
CA GLY A 94 -13.81 -1.37 -3.79
C GLY A 94 -12.98 -0.79 -2.64
N GLY A 95 -11.71 -0.43 -2.85
CA GLY A 95 -10.86 0.10 -1.79
C GLY A 95 -9.40 0.33 -2.17
N ASP A 96 -8.55 0.35 -1.14
CA ASP A 96 -7.09 0.32 -1.27
C ASP A 96 -6.64 -1.08 -1.71
N PHE A 97 -5.47 -1.16 -2.33
CA PHE A 97 -4.96 -2.41 -2.88
C PHE A 97 -3.44 -2.46 -2.97
N TYR A 98 -2.92 -3.68 -2.97
CA TYR A 98 -1.54 -4.01 -3.26
C TYR A 98 -1.31 -4.21 -4.76
N ILE A 99 -0.13 -3.81 -5.20
CA ILE A 99 0.35 -3.98 -6.57
C ILE A 99 1.62 -4.82 -6.50
N LEU A 100 1.58 -5.98 -7.11
CA LEU A 100 2.65 -6.95 -7.19
C LEU A 100 3.23 -6.88 -8.59
N PRO A 101 4.46 -6.37 -8.76
CA PRO A 101 5.14 -6.42 -10.05
C PRO A 101 5.31 -7.89 -10.47
N SER A 102 4.77 -8.27 -11.62
CA SER A 102 4.92 -9.60 -12.21
C SER A 102 5.98 -9.58 -13.31
N SER A 103 5.86 -8.66 -14.25
CA SER A 103 6.83 -8.44 -15.33
C SER A 103 6.73 -7.00 -15.85
N CYS A 104 7.52 -6.62 -16.86
CA CYS A 104 7.29 -5.36 -17.55
C CYS A 104 5.98 -5.35 -18.33
N HIS A 105 5.39 -6.52 -18.60
CA HIS A 105 4.16 -6.67 -19.38
C HIS A 105 2.89 -6.61 -18.53
N GLU A 106 2.95 -6.98 -17.25
CA GLU A 106 1.78 -6.93 -16.37
C GLU A 106 2.13 -6.77 -14.88
N VAL A 107 1.15 -6.29 -14.12
CA VAL A 107 1.17 -6.31 -12.65
C VAL A 107 -0.06 -7.03 -12.12
N ILE A 108 0.08 -7.65 -10.95
CA ILE A 108 -1.04 -8.25 -10.23
C ILE A 108 -1.56 -7.27 -9.18
N VAL A 109 -2.86 -7.08 -9.15
CA VAL A 109 -3.56 -6.23 -8.19
C VAL A 109 -4.30 -7.12 -7.20
N VAL A 110 -4.06 -6.89 -5.91
CA VAL A 110 -4.67 -7.64 -4.81
C VAL A 110 -5.34 -6.64 -3.85
N PRO A 111 -6.68 -6.62 -3.73
CA PRO A 111 -7.38 -5.73 -2.81
C PRO A 111 -6.94 -5.99 -1.35
N GLU A 112 -6.89 -4.95 -0.52
CA GLU A 112 -6.58 -5.13 0.91
C GLU A 112 -7.64 -5.95 1.67
N THR A 113 -8.83 -6.11 1.10
CA THR A 113 -9.90 -6.94 1.67
C THR A 113 -9.59 -8.44 1.60
N VAL A 114 -8.61 -8.84 0.79
CA VAL A 114 -8.11 -10.21 0.73
C VAL A 114 -7.13 -10.41 1.89
N ASP A 115 -7.44 -11.36 2.77
CA ASP A 115 -6.68 -11.64 4.00
C ASP A 115 -5.38 -12.42 3.70
N ILE A 116 -4.41 -11.72 3.08
CA ILE A 116 -3.06 -12.23 2.81
C ILE A 116 -2.06 -11.29 3.47
N GLU A 117 -1.09 -11.85 4.21
CA GLU A 117 -0.09 -11.02 4.87
C GLU A 117 0.87 -10.39 3.84
N LEU A 118 1.29 -9.14 4.10
CA LEU A 118 2.26 -8.45 3.25
C LEU A 118 3.56 -9.25 3.04
N LYS A 119 3.97 -10.03 4.04
CA LYS A 119 5.14 -10.91 3.95
C LYS A 119 4.93 -12.03 2.93
N GLU A 120 3.72 -12.58 2.84
CA GLU A 120 3.36 -13.60 1.86
C GLU A 120 3.33 -13.00 0.45
N LEU A 121 2.71 -11.83 0.27
CA LEU A 121 2.72 -11.11 -1.02
C LEU A 121 4.16 -10.82 -1.47
N SER A 122 5.02 -10.39 -0.56
CA SER A 122 6.44 -10.10 -0.86
C SER A 122 7.21 -11.37 -1.23
N ALA A 123 6.93 -12.49 -0.55
CA ALA A 123 7.52 -13.78 -0.90
C ALA A 123 7.05 -14.27 -2.27
N MET A 124 5.77 -14.08 -2.63
CA MET A 124 5.22 -14.42 -3.94
C MET A 124 5.94 -13.67 -5.07
N VAL A 125 6.07 -12.34 -4.95
CA VAL A 125 6.78 -11.52 -5.95
C VAL A 125 8.23 -11.99 -6.12
N GLN A 126 8.95 -12.17 -5.01
CA GLN A 126 10.35 -12.61 -5.06
C GLN A 126 10.50 -14.02 -5.66
N GLN A 127 9.57 -14.93 -5.38
CA GLN A 127 9.61 -16.28 -5.92
C GLN A 127 9.38 -16.25 -7.44
N ILE A 128 8.30 -15.60 -7.89
CA ILE A 128 7.94 -15.49 -9.31
C ILE A 128 9.07 -14.82 -10.08
N ASN A 129 9.58 -13.69 -9.59
CA ASN A 129 10.71 -13.00 -10.21
C ASN A 129 11.93 -13.91 -10.32
N ARG A 130 12.21 -14.77 -9.33
CA ARG A 130 13.39 -15.64 -9.39
C ARG A 130 13.23 -16.82 -10.34
N THR A 131 12.05 -17.43 -10.43
CA THR A 131 11.86 -18.71 -11.13
C THR A 131 11.23 -18.56 -12.51
N GLU A 132 10.25 -17.67 -12.68
CA GLU A 132 9.40 -17.63 -13.88
C GLU A 132 9.71 -16.43 -14.80
N VAL A 133 10.26 -15.35 -14.25
CA VAL A 133 10.47 -14.10 -15.02
C VAL A 133 11.90 -14.00 -15.52
N SER A 134 12.05 -13.68 -16.80
CA SER A 134 13.35 -13.42 -17.43
C SER A 134 14.03 -12.21 -16.75
N ARG A 135 15.37 -12.14 -16.79
CA ARG A 135 16.06 -10.99 -16.17
C ARG A 135 15.72 -9.64 -16.81
N GLU A 136 15.36 -9.67 -18.08
CA GLU A 136 15.04 -8.48 -18.90
C GLU A 136 13.61 -7.97 -18.67
N ASP A 137 12.70 -8.83 -18.24
CA ASP A 137 11.30 -8.46 -17.96
C ASP A 137 11.03 -8.25 -16.46
N ARG A 138 12.00 -8.54 -15.59
CA ARG A 138 11.89 -8.31 -14.15
C ARG A 138 11.78 -6.82 -13.82
N LEU A 139 10.77 -6.49 -13.02
CA LEU A 139 10.63 -5.19 -12.38
C LEU A 139 11.18 -5.23 -10.95
N SER A 140 10.41 -4.71 -9.98
CA SER A 140 10.77 -4.64 -8.57
C SER A 140 10.41 -5.93 -7.83
N ASP A 141 11.26 -6.35 -6.89
CA ASP A 141 10.98 -7.44 -5.95
C ASP A 141 10.08 -7.02 -4.77
N HIS A 142 9.66 -5.74 -4.75
CA HIS A 142 8.86 -5.17 -3.68
C HIS A 142 7.43 -4.89 -4.11
N VAL A 143 6.51 -5.24 -3.20
CA VAL A 143 5.09 -4.93 -3.27
C VAL A 143 4.87 -3.42 -3.06
N GLN A 144 4.02 -2.84 -3.89
CA GLN A 144 3.53 -1.47 -3.69
C GLN A 144 2.12 -1.51 -3.09
N HIS A 145 1.73 -0.43 -2.43
CA HIS A 145 0.40 -0.19 -1.92
C HIS A 145 -0.13 1.09 -2.57
N TYR A 146 -1.36 1.05 -3.08
CA TYR A 146 -2.08 2.22 -3.57
C TYR A 146 -3.15 2.64 -2.56
N ASP A 147 -2.99 3.86 -2.04
CA ASP A 147 -3.98 4.51 -1.19
C ASP A 147 -4.99 5.25 -2.08
N ARG A 148 -6.22 4.75 -2.12
CA ARG A 148 -7.26 5.30 -3.00
C ARG A 148 -7.66 6.69 -2.54
N LYS A 149 -7.67 6.94 -1.23
CA LYS A 149 -8.12 8.22 -0.68
C LYS A 149 -7.15 9.34 -1.00
N GLU A 150 -5.85 9.09 -0.79
CA GLU A 150 -4.81 10.09 -1.04
C GLU A 150 -4.30 10.05 -2.50
N ALA A 151 -4.72 9.03 -3.27
CA ALA A 151 -4.26 8.76 -4.64
C ALA A 151 -2.73 8.63 -4.75
N VAL A 152 -2.12 7.93 -3.79
CA VAL A 152 -0.67 7.76 -3.68
C VAL A 152 -0.30 6.29 -3.74
N MET A 153 0.67 5.96 -4.59
CA MET A 153 1.36 4.69 -4.58
C MET A 153 2.66 4.78 -3.78
N GLU A 154 2.87 3.86 -2.85
CA GLU A 154 4.11 3.78 -2.06
C GLU A 154 4.54 2.32 -1.82
N ASN A 155 5.78 2.11 -1.40
CA ASN A 155 6.26 0.77 -1.03
C ASN A 155 5.52 0.27 0.22
N ALA A 156 4.94 -0.93 0.12
CA ALA A 156 4.07 -1.48 1.16
C ALA A 156 4.82 -1.79 2.48
N GLU A 157 6.05 -2.29 2.40
CA GLU A 157 6.87 -2.58 3.60
C GLU A 157 7.24 -1.30 4.36
N LYS A 158 7.57 -0.23 3.62
CA LYS A 158 7.84 1.09 4.19
C LYS A 158 6.60 1.67 4.88
N ARG A 159 5.42 1.57 4.24
CA ARG A 159 4.13 1.97 4.83
C ARG A 159 3.87 1.20 6.13
N ALA A 160 3.98 -0.12 6.11
CA ALA A 160 3.75 -0.96 7.28
C ALA A 160 4.69 -0.60 8.45
N SER A 161 6.00 -0.43 8.17
CA SER A 161 6.96 -0.03 9.21
C SER A 161 6.65 1.35 9.81
N ARG A 162 6.21 2.30 8.99
CA ARG A 162 5.81 3.64 9.44
C ARG A 162 4.59 3.57 10.36
N LEU A 163 3.55 2.83 9.96
CA LEU A 163 2.32 2.66 10.75
C LEU A 163 2.59 1.98 12.10
N GLU A 164 3.46 0.97 12.15
CA GLU A 164 3.81 0.29 13.41
C GLU A 164 4.57 1.22 14.37
N LYS A 165 5.46 2.07 13.86
CA LYS A 165 6.15 3.09 14.67
C LYS A 165 5.16 4.11 15.24
N GLU A 166 4.26 4.63 14.40
CA GLU A 166 3.25 5.60 14.81
C GLU A 166 2.29 5.01 15.87
N LYS A 167 1.88 3.74 15.72
CA LYS A 167 1.08 3.03 16.74
C LYS A 167 1.85 2.88 18.05
N ALA A 168 3.13 2.50 18.00
CA ALA A 168 3.97 2.32 19.18
C ALA A 168 4.18 3.65 19.93
N GLU A 169 4.45 4.74 19.20
CA GLU A 169 4.58 6.09 19.75
C GLU A 169 3.28 6.58 20.36
N THR A 170 2.15 6.37 19.69
CA THR A 170 0.82 6.74 20.20
C THR A 170 0.49 5.95 21.48
N LYS A 171 0.81 4.66 21.53
CA LYS A 171 0.62 3.82 22.72
C LYS A 171 1.51 4.27 23.87
N ALA A 172 2.77 4.61 23.59
CA ALA A 172 3.70 5.15 24.58
C ALA A 172 3.23 6.51 25.12
N ALA A 173 2.76 7.41 24.25
CA ALA A 173 2.21 8.71 24.64
C ALA A 173 0.97 8.57 25.54
N LYS A 174 0.01 7.70 25.15
CA LYS A 174 -1.18 7.42 25.96
C LYS A 174 -0.82 6.85 27.34
N LYS A 175 0.15 5.93 27.40
CA LYS A 175 0.63 5.35 28.67
C LYS A 175 1.27 6.41 29.57
N SER A 176 2.14 7.27 29.02
CA SER A 176 2.79 8.34 29.77
C SER A 176 1.80 9.37 30.34
N ILE A 177 0.76 9.71 29.56
CA ILE A 177 -0.31 10.62 30.04
C ILE A 177 -1.07 9.99 31.21
N HIS A 178 -1.40 8.70 31.13
CA HIS A 178 -2.12 7.98 32.19
C HIS A 178 -1.29 7.91 33.50
N GLU A 179 0.01 7.63 33.40
CA GLU A 179 0.93 7.59 34.56
C GLU A 179 1.01 8.96 35.24
N ARG A 180 1.24 10.05 34.49
CA ARG A 180 1.29 11.42 35.03
C ARG A 180 -0.01 11.85 35.70
N LEU A 181 -1.16 11.39 35.19
CA LEU A 181 -2.47 11.70 35.79
C LEU A 181 -2.67 10.95 37.12
N GLY A 182 -2.18 9.70 37.20
CA GLY A 182 -2.18 8.88 38.42
C GLY A 182 -1.31 9.49 39.53
N GLU A 183 -0.08 9.89 39.18
CA GLU A 183 0.86 10.53 40.11
C GLU A 183 0.31 11.85 40.66
N LYS A 184 -0.28 12.70 39.81
CA LYS A 184 -0.92 13.95 40.24
C LYS A 184 -2.10 13.71 41.20
N LYS A 185 -2.90 12.67 40.97
CA LYS A 185 -4.00 12.30 41.88
C LYS A 185 -3.46 11.85 43.24
N GLN A 186 -2.45 10.98 43.27
CA GLN A 186 -1.83 10.53 44.53
C GLN A 186 -1.18 11.69 45.31
N GLN A 187 -0.43 12.57 44.64
CA GLN A 187 0.16 13.74 45.28
C GLN A 187 -0.89 14.70 45.83
N SER A 188 -2.01 14.89 45.12
CA SER A 188 -3.11 15.75 45.59
C SER A 188 -3.84 15.16 46.80
N ALA A 189 -3.98 13.83 46.85
CA ALA A 189 -4.58 13.12 47.98
C ALA A 189 -3.65 13.18 49.21
N ALA A 190 -2.35 12.94 49.01
CA ALA A 190 -1.35 13.05 50.08
C ALA A 190 -1.30 14.46 50.68
N LYS A 191 -1.25 15.50 49.85
CA LYS A 191 -1.27 16.91 50.31
C LYS A 191 -2.56 17.29 51.05
N LYS A 192 -3.71 16.70 50.67
CA LYS A 192 -4.98 16.89 51.41
C LYS A 192 -4.98 16.19 52.76
N ALA A 193 -4.42 14.99 52.84
CA ALA A 193 -4.32 14.24 54.09
C ALA A 193 -3.38 14.94 55.09
N GLU A 194 -2.21 15.41 54.63
CA GLU A 194 -1.28 16.20 55.46
C GLU A 194 -1.94 17.46 56.04
N LYS A 195 -2.64 18.26 55.20
CA LYS A 195 -3.35 19.46 55.66
C LYS A 195 -4.47 19.17 56.66
N ALA A 196 -5.12 18.01 56.57
CA ALA A 196 -6.16 17.62 57.51
C ALA A 196 -5.58 17.26 58.89
N VAL A 197 -4.45 16.56 58.91
CA VAL A 197 -3.72 16.21 60.15
C VAL A 197 -3.17 17.48 60.81
N GLU A 198 -2.58 18.40 60.07
CA GLU A 198 -2.08 19.68 60.59
C GLU A 198 -3.19 20.54 61.23
N LYS A 199 -4.40 20.53 60.63
CA LYS A 199 -5.57 21.22 61.19
C LYS A 199 -6.09 20.58 62.47
N ALA A 200 -6.05 19.25 62.58
CA ALA A 200 -6.48 18.54 63.78
C ALA A 200 -5.53 18.79 64.95
N VAL A 201 -4.21 18.74 64.71
CA VAL A 201 -3.18 19.01 65.73
C VAL A 201 -3.21 20.45 66.25
N LYS A 202 -3.55 21.43 65.40
CA LYS A 202 -3.72 22.84 65.84
C LYS A 202 -5.02 23.08 66.63
N LYS A 203 -6.04 22.25 66.46
CA LYS A 203 -7.31 22.36 67.18
C LYS A 203 -7.20 21.76 68.59
N ASP A 204 -6.40 20.71 68.74
CA ASP A 204 -6.10 20.04 70.02
C ASP A 204 -5.28 20.94 70.97
N LYS A 205 -4.29 21.68 70.43
CA LYS A 205 -3.50 22.65 71.19
C LYS A 205 -4.22 23.96 71.58
N GLY A 206 -5.47 24.13 71.14
CA GLY A 206 -6.28 25.33 71.45
C GLY A 206 -7.26 25.15 72.61
N GLN A 207 -7.34 23.97 73.24
CA GLN A 207 -8.22 23.68 74.37
C GLN A 207 -7.52 23.68 75.74
N GLU A 208 -6.22 23.97 75.78
CA GLU A 208 -5.46 24.19 77.03
C GLU A 208 -5.05 25.67 77.11
N LEU A 209 -5.99 26.57 77.40
CA LEU A 209 -5.82 27.92 77.97
C LEU A 209 -7.21 28.43 78.39
#